data_AF-A0AAX2FNX7-F1
#
_entry.id   AF-A0AAX2FNX7-F1
#
_cell.length_a   1.000
_cell.length_b   1.000
_cell.length_c   1.000
_cell.angle_alpha   90.00
_cell.angle_beta   90.00
_cell.angle_gamma   90.00
#
_symmetry.space_group_name_H-M   'P 1'
#
loop_
_entity.id
_entity.type
_entity.pdbx_description
1 polymer ?
#
loop_
_entity_poly.entity_id
_entity_poly.type
_entity_poly.pdbx_seq_one_letter_code
_entity_poly.pdbx_strand_id
1 'polypeptide(L)'
;MGRIFLKLFFKSILFVFLCGIVVFSIFQIIFVWSVSTGLGRDDIVGFSDNKYVIGRPPVSYNLYKKDSGETILDNVIGYKKGKTKSYIRNEIEFVVINETKGSYELYKIEKASEKDIERLKEMKKLE
;
A
#
# COMPACT_ATOMS: atom_id res chain seq x y z
N MET A 1 31.09 -45.69 -24.66
CA MET A 1 30.78 -44.25 -24.65
C MET A 1 29.29 -43.93 -24.45
N GLY A 2 28.35 -44.57 -25.15
CA GLY A 2 26.91 -44.21 -25.09
C GLY A 2 26.23 -44.20 -23.71
N ARG A 3 26.48 -45.20 -22.83
CA ARG A 3 25.88 -45.24 -21.48
C ARG A 3 26.35 -44.11 -20.54
N ILE A 4 27.58 -43.64 -20.70
CA ILE A 4 28.15 -42.56 -19.87
C ILE A 4 27.56 -41.22 -20.31
N PHE A 5 27.50 -40.98 -21.63
CA PHE A 5 26.83 -39.82 -22.20
C PHE A 5 25.34 -39.75 -21.81
N LEU A 6 24.63 -40.88 -21.84
CA LEU A 6 23.23 -40.95 -21.43
C LEU A 6 23.04 -40.58 -19.94
N LYS A 7 23.91 -41.09 -19.05
CA LYS A 7 23.86 -40.75 -17.61
C LYS A 7 24.16 -39.26 -17.36
N LEU A 8 25.12 -38.68 -18.09
CA LEU A 8 25.44 -37.25 -18.00
C LEU A 8 24.28 -36.40 -18.51
N PHE A 9 23.62 -36.83 -19.59
CA PHE A 9 22.43 -36.17 -20.13
C PHE A 9 21.27 -36.15 -19.13
N PHE A 10 20.95 -37.28 -18.49
CA PHE A 10 19.91 -37.32 -17.46
C PHE A 10 20.25 -36.49 -16.22
N LYS A 11 21.53 -36.47 -15.79
CA LYS A 11 21.98 -35.60 -14.70
C LYS A 11 21.85 -34.12 -15.06
N SER A 12 22.14 -33.74 -16.30
CA SER A 12 21.96 -32.37 -16.80
C SER A 12 20.49 -31.96 -16.81
N ILE A 13 19.60 -32.82 -17.32
CA ILE A 13 18.15 -32.58 -17.27
C ILE A 13 17.67 -32.42 -15.83
N LEU A 14 18.10 -33.31 -14.93
CA LEU A 14 17.73 -33.24 -13.51
C LEU A 14 18.22 -31.94 -12.87
N PHE A 15 19.45 -31.50 -13.21
CA PHE A 15 20.01 -30.25 -12.71
C PHE A 15 19.21 -29.04 -13.19
N VAL A 16 18.86 -28.98 -14.48
CA VAL A 16 18.01 -27.90 -15.03
C VAL A 16 16.63 -27.89 -14.37
N PHE A 17 16.04 -29.06 -14.14
CA PHE A 17 14.76 -29.19 -13.46
C PHE A 17 14.81 -28.65 -12.02
N LEU A 18 15.86 -29.01 -11.26
CA LEU A 18 16.07 -28.49 -9.90
C LEU A 18 16.28 -26.97 -9.90
N CYS A 19 17.08 -26.43 -10.83
CA CYS A 19 17.24 -24.98 -10.99
C CYS A 19 15.90 -24.30 -11.31
N GLY A 20 15.07 -24.92 -12.18
CA GLY A 20 13.74 -24.43 -12.50
C GLY A 20 12.82 -24.33 -11.29
N ILE A 21 12.84 -25.33 -10.40
CA ILE A 21 12.09 -25.31 -9.13
C ILE A 21 12.52 -24.12 -8.27
N VAL A 22 13.83 -23.92 -8.09
CA VAL A 22 14.36 -22.81 -7.26
C VAL A 22 13.92 -21.46 -7.82
N VAL A 23 14.05 -21.25 -9.13
CA VAL A 23 13.62 -20.01 -9.79
C VAL A 23 12.11 -19.79 -9.64
N PHE A 24 11.31 -20.85 -9.82
CA PHE A 24 9.87 -20.79 -9.64
C PHE A 24 9.48 -20.42 -8.20
N SER A 25 10.14 -21.00 -7.20
CA SER A 25 9.91 -20.66 -5.79
C SER A 25 10.26 -19.21 -5.47
N ILE A 26 11.38 -18.70 -5.98
CA ILE A 26 11.76 -17.28 -5.81
C ILE A 26 10.70 -16.37 -6.42
N PHE A 27 10.23 -16.70 -7.63
CA PHE A 27 9.19 -15.92 -8.31
C PHE A 27 7.89 -15.89 -7.51
N GLN A 28 7.46 -17.02 -6.93
CA GLN A 28 6.28 -17.06 -6.07
C GLN A 28 6.41 -16.19 -4.83
N ILE A 29 7.57 -16.18 -4.17
CA ILE A 29 7.80 -15.33 -2.99
C ILE A 29 7.68 -13.85 -3.37
N ILE A 30 8.33 -13.44 -4.46
CA ILE A 30 8.26 -12.06 -4.97
C ILE A 30 6.81 -11.68 -5.32
N PHE A 31 6.08 -12.59 -5.97
CA PHE A 31 4.69 -12.38 -6.34
C PHE A 31 3.79 -12.20 -5.11
N VAL A 32 3.90 -13.08 -4.12
CA VAL A 32 3.13 -12.98 -2.86
C VAL A 32 3.43 -11.66 -2.14
N TRP A 33 4.69 -11.27 -2.06
CA TRP A 33 5.08 -9.99 -1.46
C TRP A 33 4.47 -8.81 -2.22
N SER A 34 4.57 -8.80 -3.55
CA SER A 34 4.00 -7.74 -4.39
C SER A 34 2.49 -7.59 -4.21
N VAL A 35 1.75 -8.71 -4.11
CA VAL A 35 0.29 -8.68 -3.91
C VAL A 35 -0.07 -8.26 -2.49
N SER A 36 0.70 -8.68 -1.48
CA SER A 36 0.46 -8.30 -0.08
C SER A 36 0.55 -6.79 0.15
N THR A 37 1.47 -6.13 -0.55
CA THR A 37 1.67 -4.68 -0.49
C THR A 37 0.72 -3.89 -1.37
N GLY A 38 -0.09 -4.52 -2.22
CA GLY A 38 -1.00 -3.84 -3.15
C GLY A 38 -2.20 -3.18 -2.45
N LEU A 39 -2.93 -2.32 -3.16
CA LEU A 39 -4.22 -1.81 -2.69
C LEU A 39 -5.30 -2.90 -2.80
N GLY A 40 -6.20 -2.95 -1.82
CA GLY A 40 -7.41 -3.78 -1.88
C GLY A 40 -8.36 -3.32 -2.98
N ARG A 41 -9.33 -4.17 -3.34
CA ARG A 41 -10.29 -3.90 -4.44
C ARG A 41 -11.04 -2.58 -4.24
N ASP A 42 -11.37 -2.27 -3.00
CA ASP A 42 -12.18 -1.10 -2.63
C ASP A 42 -11.32 0.07 -2.12
N ASP A 43 -9.98 -0.09 -2.11
CA ASP A 43 -9.03 0.94 -1.72
C ASP A 43 -8.75 1.86 -2.91
N ILE A 44 -9.01 3.16 -2.76
CA ILE A 44 -8.79 4.15 -3.83
C ILE A 44 -7.38 4.78 -3.77
N VAL A 45 -6.80 4.88 -2.58
CA VAL A 45 -5.44 5.41 -2.40
C VAL A 45 -4.85 4.89 -1.11
N GLY A 46 -3.55 4.59 -1.13
CA GLY A 46 -2.81 4.17 0.06
C GLY A 46 -1.70 5.14 0.44
N PHE A 47 -1.37 5.14 1.73
CA PHE A 47 -0.41 6.01 2.40
C PHE A 47 0.50 5.17 3.29
N SER A 48 1.76 5.59 3.42
CA SER A 48 2.80 4.92 4.20
C SER A 48 2.88 3.43 3.86
N ASP A 49 3.28 3.11 2.63
CA ASP A 49 3.37 1.72 2.12
C ASP A 49 2.06 0.93 2.29
N ASN A 50 0.94 1.62 2.05
CA ASN A 50 -0.44 1.09 2.13
C ASN A 50 -0.85 0.60 3.52
N LYS A 51 -0.14 1.01 4.57
CA LYS A 51 -0.56 0.80 5.97
C LYS A 51 -1.88 1.50 6.28
N TYR A 52 -2.09 2.66 5.67
CA TYR A 52 -3.34 3.42 5.76
C TYR A 52 -3.92 3.58 4.36
N VAL A 53 -5.22 3.38 4.23
CA VAL A 53 -5.89 3.45 2.94
C VAL A 53 -7.19 4.23 3.07
N ILE A 54 -7.52 4.99 2.04
CA ILE A 54 -8.90 5.45 1.87
C ILE A 54 -9.61 4.38 1.05
N GLY A 55 -10.61 3.76 1.64
CA GLY A 55 -11.51 2.88 0.91
C GLY A 55 -12.79 3.59 0.50
N ARG A 56 -13.55 2.95 -0.39
CA ARG A 56 -14.91 3.34 -0.76
C ARG A 56 -15.93 2.37 -0.13
N PRO A 57 -16.26 2.53 1.16
CA PRO A 57 -17.51 2.02 1.71
C PRO A 57 -18.71 2.41 0.83
N PRO A 58 -19.83 1.66 0.88
CA PRO A 58 -21.00 1.89 0.02
C PRO A 58 -21.67 3.27 0.16
N VAL A 59 -21.29 4.08 1.15
CA VAL A 59 -21.95 5.35 1.49
C VAL A 59 -21.00 6.55 1.49
N SER A 60 -19.75 6.39 1.94
CA SER A 60 -18.77 7.48 2.02
C SER A 60 -17.34 6.95 1.97
N TYR A 61 -16.37 7.79 1.64
CA TYR A 61 -14.96 7.43 1.68
C TYR A 61 -14.43 7.53 3.11
N ASN A 62 -13.76 6.50 3.59
CA ASN A 62 -13.20 6.46 4.95
C ASN A 62 -11.70 6.14 4.91
N LEU A 63 -10.93 6.78 5.79
CA LEU A 63 -9.53 6.43 6.03
C LEU A 63 -9.46 5.38 7.14
N TYR A 64 -8.83 4.24 6.89
CA TYR A 64 -8.64 3.18 7.88
C TYR A 64 -7.24 2.57 7.83
N LYS A 65 -6.88 1.86 8.91
CA LYS A 65 -5.70 0.99 8.97
C LYS A 65 -5.99 -0.28 8.17
N LYS A 66 -5.16 -0.58 7.17
CA LYS A 66 -5.40 -1.72 6.26
C LYS A 66 -5.42 -3.07 6.98
N ASP A 67 -4.53 -3.27 7.96
CA ASP A 67 -4.39 -4.55 8.65
C ASP A 67 -5.51 -4.83 9.67
N SER A 68 -5.98 -3.79 10.36
CA SER A 68 -7.01 -3.94 11.40
C SER A 68 -8.43 -3.59 10.95
N GLY A 69 -8.58 -2.89 9.81
CA GLY A 69 -9.87 -2.32 9.39
C GLY A 69 -10.35 -1.16 10.29
N GLU A 70 -9.53 -0.70 11.24
CA GLU A 70 -9.90 0.37 12.16
C GLU A 70 -10.00 1.71 11.43
N THR A 71 -11.19 2.32 11.46
CA THR A 71 -11.42 3.66 10.91
C THR A 71 -10.68 4.71 11.72
N ILE A 72 -9.91 5.53 11.02
CA ILE A 72 -9.17 6.69 11.57
C ILE A 72 -9.96 7.98 11.32
N LEU A 73 -10.54 8.12 10.12
CA LEU A 73 -11.27 9.30 9.72
C LEU A 73 -12.46 8.92 8.85
N ASP A 74 -13.67 9.25 9.31
CA ASP A 74 -14.89 9.07 8.56
C ASP A 74 -15.15 10.22 7.58
N ASN A 75 -15.87 9.92 6.50
CA ASN A 75 -16.40 10.90 5.53
C ASN A 75 -15.30 11.80 4.93
N VAL A 76 -14.22 11.17 4.49
CA VAL A 76 -13.10 11.82 3.82
C VAL A 76 -13.59 12.51 2.54
N ILE A 77 -13.40 13.82 2.48
CA ILE A 77 -13.79 14.66 1.33
C ILE A 77 -12.60 14.97 0.42
N GLY A 78 -11.38 14.72 0.88
CA GLY A 78 -10.20 14.98 0.08
C GLY A 78 -8.88 14.62 0.75
N TYR A 79 -7.84 14.55 -0.07
CA TYR A 79 -6.49 14.25 0.37
C TYR A 79 -5.43 14.97 -0.48
N LYS A 80 -4.25 15.12 0.10
CA LYS A 80 -3.02 15.55 -0.59
C LYS A 80 -1.90 14.60 -0.20
N LYS A 81 -1.47 13.79 -1.17
CA LYS A 81 -0.34 12.88 -0.98
C LYS A 81 0.97 13.64 -1.14
N GLY A 82 1.87 13.50 -0.17
CA GLY A 82 3.22 14.08 -0.23
C GLY A 82 4.29 13.00 -0.13
N LYS A 83 5.57 13.40 -0.26
CA LYS A 83 6.71 12.48 -0.11
C LYS A 83 7.03 12.14 1.35
N THR A 84 6.83 13.10 2.25
CA THR A 84 7.17 12.99 3.69
C THR A 84 5.93 13.02 4.56
N LYS A 85 4.97 13.87 4.19
CA LYS A 85 3.69 14.01 4.87
C LYS A 85 2.56 14.00 3.87
N SER A 86 1.52 13.24 4.17
CA SER A 86 0.25 13.27 3.46
C SER A 86 -0.83 13.80 4.38
N TYR A 87 -1.78 14.50 3.78
CA TYR A 87 -2.87 15.14 4.50
C TYR A 87 -4.19 14.59 3.98
N ILE A 88 -5.11 14.28 4.88
CA ILE A 88 -6.43 13.76 4.57
C ILE A 88 -7.43 14.52 5.42
N ARG A 89 -8.58 14.92 4.87
CA ARG A 89 -9.57 15.70 5.63
C ARG A 89 -11.00 15.26 5.41
N ASN A 90 -11.83 15.52 6.41
CA ASN A 90 -13.28 15.60 6.29
C ASN A 90 -13.72 17.06 6.53
N GLU A 91 -14.96 17.27 6.94
CA GLU A 91 -15.51 18.61 7.19
C GLU A 91 -15.03 19.25 8.50
N ILE A 92 -14.62 18.46 9.49
CA ILE A 92 -14.40 18.91 10.88
C ILE A 92 -12.94 18.68 11.32
N GLU A 93 -12.30 17.67 10.75
CA GLU A 93 -11.02 17.11 11.18
C GLU A 93 -10.10 16.82 9.99
N PHE A 94 -8.81 16.73 10.28
CA PHE A 94 -7.80 16.31 9.31
C PHE A 94 -6.75 15.41 9.95
N VAL A 95 -6.25 14.48 9.16
CA VAL A 95 -5.19 13.54 9.52
C VAL A 95 -3.93 13.90 8.75
N VAL A 96 -2.80 13.90 9.45
CA VAL A 96 -1.47 14.01 8.87
C VAL A 96 -0.78 12.67 9.01
N ILE A 97 -0.49 12.02 7.89
CA ILE A 97 0.28 10.78 7.84
C ILE A 97 1.73 11.12 7.58
N ASN A 98 2.62 10.63 8.42
CA ASN A 98 4.06 10.64 8.17
C ASN A 98 4.42 9.43 7.30
N GLU A 99 4.71 9.68 6.02
CA GLU A 99 4.99 8.63 5.03
C GLU A 99 6.29 7.87 5.31
N THR A 100 7.23 8.46 6.05
CA THR A 100 8.52 7.81 6.35
C THR A 100 8.51 7.05 7.66
N LYS A 101 7.81 7.54 8.68
CA LYS A 101 7.69 6.87 10.00
C LYS A 101 6.51 5.90 10.08
N GLY A 102 5.54 6.04 9.18
CA GLY A 102 4.29 5.30 9.21
C GLY A 102 3.45 5.53 10.46
N SER A 103 3.50 6.74 11.01
CA SER A 103 2.63 7.22 12.08
C SER A 103 1.62 8.23 11.52
N TYR A 104 0.51 8.43 12.24
CA TYR A 104 -0.47 9.46 11.91
C TYR A 104 -0.77 10.32 13.13
N GLU A 105 -1.20 11.55 12.86
CA GLU A 105 -1.67 12.50 13.85
C GLU A 105 -3.04 13.02 13.40
N LEU A 106 -4.02 13.05 14.31
CA LEU A 106 -5.37 13.54 14.07
C LEU A 106 -5.55 14.92 14.71
N TYR A 107 -6.11 15.86 13.96
CA TYR A 107 -6.31 17.24 14.36
C TYR A 107 -7.71 17.72 14.00
N LYS A 108 -8.25 18.62 14.83
CA LYS A 108 -9.46 19.38 14.46
C LYS A 108 -9.07 20.54 13.54
N ILE A 109 -9.90 20.81 12.52
CA ILE A 109 -9.65 21.89 11.56
C ILE A 109 -9.57 23.26 12.24
N GLU A 110 -10.33 23.47 13.31
CA GLU A 110 -10.30 24.71 14.12
C GLU A 110 -8.92 25.02 14.72
N LYS A 111 -8.08 24.00 14.92
CA LYS A 111 -6.73 24.14 15.47
C LYS A 111 -5.64 24.06 14.38
N ALA A 112 -6.02 24.06 13.12
CA ALA A 112 -5.07 23.98 12.01
C ALA A 112 -4.18 25.22 11.96
N SER A 113 -2.89 25.03 11.73
CA SER A 113 -1.99 26.15 11.45
C SER A 113 -2.28 26.74 10.07
N GLU A 114 -1.88 27.98 9.80
CA GLU A 114 -2.04 28.60 8.48
C GLU A 114 -1.42 27.76 7.35
N LYS A 115 -0.26 27.13 7.63
CA LYS A 115 0.40 26.22 6.69
C LYS A 115 -0.43 24.97 6.42
N ASP A 116 -1.10 24.42 7.43
CA ASP A 116 -1.97 23.27 7.24
C ASP A 116 -3.20 23.65 6.44
N ILE A 117 -3.79 24.83 6.70
CA ILE A 117 -4.93 25.36 5.94
C ILE A 117 -4.59 25.51 4.45
N GLU A 118 -3.41 26.06 4.14
CA GLU A 118 -2.93 26.18 2.77
C GLU A 118 -2.81 24.81 2.09
N ARG A 119 -2.24 23.82 2.79
CA ARG A 119 -2.13 22.43 2.30
C ARG A 119 -3.50 21.77 2.09
N LEU A 120 -4.47 22.06 2.97
CA LEU A 120 -5.85 21.56 2.90
C LEU A 120 -6.61 22.14 1.70
N LYS A 121 -6.31 23.38 1.29
CA LYS A 121 -6.91 24.02 0.09
C LYS A 121 -6.45 23.38 -1.22
N GLU A 122 -5.21 22.91 -1.27
CA GLU A 122 -4.62 22.27 -2.46
C GLU A 122 -4.94 20.77 -2.58
N MET A 123 -5.91 20.26 -1.81
CA MET A 123 -6.24 18.84 -1.82
C MET A 123 -7.01 18.41 -3.06
N LYS A 124 -6.73 17.18 -3.50
CA LYS A 124 -7.58 16.48 -4.45
C LYS A 124 -8.89 16.13 -3.73
N LYS A 125 -10.01 16.62 -4.26
CA LYS A 125 -11.34 16.28 -3.76
C LYS A 125 -11.71 14.86 -4.17
N LEU A 126 -12.42 14.18 -3.28
CA LEU A 126 -13.10 12.93 -3.57
C LEU A 126 -14.55 13.28 -3.88
N GLU A 127 -14.95 13.05 -5.13
CA GLU A 127 -16.34 13.15 -5.59
C GLU A 127 -17.09 11.83 -5.36
#